data_AF-A0A7S2UGU2-F1
#
_entry.id   AF-A0A7S2UGU2-F1
#
_cell.length_a   1.000
_cell.length_b   1.000
_cell.length_c   1.000
_cell.angle_alpha   90.00
_cell.angle_beta   90.00
_cell.angle_gamma   90.00
#
_symmetry.space_group_name_H-M   'P 1'
#
loop_
_entity.id
_entity.type
_entity.pdbx_description
1 polymer ?
#
loop_
_entity_poly.entity_id
_entity_poly.type
_entity_poly.pdbx_seq_one_letter_code
_entity_poly.pdbx_strand_id
1 'polypeptide(L)'
;SIQVLLRRANHNNTIRTFSHASSSSRSSLDGQREAILEASLEQVHEYGWTGDAIAAGVLQSQCPPLSIGLVEGGESDLVAYFMNQCNHRLNRELSKDSQWVNKWRSDRTPMAQRLEDAIRLRLEMTLPFCKSQRWHEGMALGASGTNAATTARQLDEMVTIIVTAVTS
;
A
#
# COMPACT_ATOMS: atom_id res chain seq x y z
N SER A 1 -57.11 6.75 37.88
CA SER A 1 -56.33 6.31 36.72
C SER A 1 -55.46 7.43 36.20
N ILE A 2 -54.18 7.11 35.98
CA ILE A 2 -53.29 7.66 34.94
C ILE A 2 -52.71 9.08 35.14
N GLN A 3 -51.39 9.11 35.44
CA GLN A 3 -50.32 10.02 34.95
C GLN A 3 -50.43 11.52 35.35
N VAL A 4 -49.42 12.29 35.73
CA VAL A 4 -48.00 12.41 35.32
C VAL A 4 -47.29 13.17 36.45
N LEU A 5 -46.14 12.70 36.94
CA LEU A 5 -45.16 13.58 37.62
C LEU A 5 -43.74 13.19 37.23
N LEU A 6 -43.23 14.02 36.32
CA LEU A 6 -41.85 14.22 35.89
C LEU A 6 -40.79 13.81 36.92
N ARG A 7 -39.96 12.82 36.57
CA ARG A 7 -38.55 12.77 36.99
C ARG A 7 -37.66 12.84 35.76
N ARG A 8 -37.07 14.03 35.58
CA ARG A 8 -35.88 14.27 34.77
C ARG A 8 -34.78 13.31 35.20
N ALA A 9 -34.27 12.50 34.28
CA ALA A 9 -33.01 11.79 34.44
C ALA A 9 -32.20 11.90 33.14
N ASN A 10 -31.14 12.70 33.21
CA ASN A 10 -29.90 12.65 32.44
C ASN A 10 -29.94 12.04 31.04
N HIS A 11 -30.17 12.88 30.03
CA HIS A 11 -29.42 12.78 28.78
C HIS A 11 -27.97 13.16 29.09
N ASN A 12 -27.02 12.22 28.98
CA ASN A 12 -25.62 12.45 28.57
C ASN A 12 -24.70 11.25 28.87
N ASN A 13 -25.02 10.03 28.43
CA ASN A 13 -23.97 8.97 28.45
C ASN A 13 -24.02 7.88 27.37
N THR A 14 -24.76 8.06 26.28
CA THR A 14 -24.93 6.99 25.26
C THR A 14 -24.25 7.30 23.92
N ILE A 15 -23.42 8.34 23.83
CA ILE A 15 -22.78 8.73 22.54
C ILE A 15 -21.29 8.38 22.46
N ARG A 16 -20.66 7.93 23.56
CA ARG A 16 -19.19 7.72 23.60
C ARG A 16 -18.69 6.30 23.30
N THR A 17 -19.57 5.31 23.13
CA THR A 17 -19.17 3.89 22.99
C THR A 17 -19.21 3.31 21.57
N PHE A 18 -19.79 4.01 20.59
CA PHE A 18 -19.84 3.52 19.20
C PHE A 18 -18.60 3.88 18.36
N SER A 19 -17.90 4.97 18.70
CA SER A 19 -16.77 5.44 17.90
C SER A 19 -15.57 4.50 17.98
N HIS A 20 -15.28 3.95 19.17
CA HIS A 20 -14.10 3.09 19.40
C HIS A 20 -14.23 1.69 18.80
N ALA A 21 -15.45 1.11 18.80
CA ALA A 21 -15.69 -0.18 18.15
C ALA A 21 -15.56 -0.06 16.62
N SER A 22 -16.09 1.03 16.04
CA SER A 22 -16.03 1.25 14.59
C SER A 22 -14.60 1.45 14.06
N SER A 23 -13.72 2.11 14.82
CA SER A 23 -12.31 2.29 14.43
C SER A 23 -11.52 0.98 14.50
N SER A 24 -11.72 0.18 15.55
CA SER A 24 -11.04 -1.12 15.72
C SER A 24 -11.49 -2.15 14.67
N SER A 25 -12.76 -2.14 14.28
CA SER A 25 -13.26 -3.02 13.22
C SER A 25 -12.75 -2.61 11.85
N ARG A 26 -12.71 -1.30 11.55
CA ARG A 26 -12.14 -0.80 10.29
C ARG A 26 -10.67 -1.14 10.14
N SER A 27 -9.86 -0.90 11.18
CA SER A 27 -8.44 -1.29 11.14
C SER A 27 -8.23 -2.79 10.96
N SER A 28 -9.14 -3.61 11.49
CA SER A 28 -9.10 -5.07 11.28
C SER A 28 -9.42 -5.46 9.83
N LEU A 29 -10.35 -4.76 9.18
CA LEU A 29 -10.69 -4.99 7.76
C LEU A 29 -9.58 -4.50 6.84
N ASP A 30 -8.96 -3.36 7.15
CA ASP A 30 -7.82 -2.83 6.41
C ASP A 30 -6.64 -3.80 6.46
N GLY A 31 -6.33 -4.37 7.63
CA GLY A 31 -5.29 -5.39 7.77
C GLY A 31 -5.59 -6.68 7.01
N GLN A 32 -6.85 -7.11 6.94
CA GLN A 32 -7.26 -8.25 6.11
C GLN A 32 -7.09 -7.94 4.62
N ARG A 33 -7.48 -6.73 4.19
CA ARG A 33 -7.32 -6.28 2.81
C ARG A 33 -5.84 -6.26 2.40
N GLU A 34 -4.96 -5.73 3.24
CA GLU A 34 -3.52 -5.74 3.01
C GLU A 34 -2.97 -7.17 2.93
N ALA A 35 -3.37 -8.05 3.85
CA ALA A 35 -2.95 -9.46 3.82
C ALA A 35 -3.38 -10.19 2.54
N ILE A 36 -4.59 -9.91 2.04
CA ILE A 36 -5.06 -10.44 0.75
C ILE A 36 -4.18 -9.91 -0.38
N LEU A 37 -3.99 -8.59 -0.47
CA LEU A 37 -3.20 -7.95 -1.55
C LEU A 37 -1.75 -8.43 -1.55
N GLU A 38 -1.13 -8.59 -0.39
CA GLU A 38 0.22 -9.15 -0.25
C GLU A 38 0.28 -10.58 -0.79
N ALA A 39 -0.65 -11.46 -0.36
CA ALA A 39 -0.73 -12.83 -0.86
C ALA A 39 -1.01 -12.87 -2.36
N SER A 40 -1.85 -11.97 -2.89
CA SER A 40 -2.14 -11.85 -4.31
C SER A 40 -0.89 -11.50 -5.13
N LEU A 41 0.04 -10.71 -4.61
CA LEU A 41 1.29 -10.39 -5.33
C LEU A 41 2.15 -11.63 -5.57
N GLU A 42 2.14 -12.61 -4.66
CA GLU A 42 2.85 -13.89 -4.86
C GLU A 42 2.23 -14.70 -6.01
N GLN A 43 0.91 -14.55 -6.21
CA GLN A 43 0.14 -15.25 -7.25
C GLN A 43 0.25 -14.61 -8.63
N VAL A 44 0.72 -13.36 -8.72
CA VAL A 44 0.90 -12.64 -10.00
C VAL A 44 1.84 -13.39 -10.95
N HIS A 45 2.83 -14.13 -10.43
CA HIS A 45 3.75 -14.89 -11.27
C HIS A 45 3.02 -15.92 -12.15
N GLU A 46 2.00 -16.56 -11.60
CA GLU A 46 1.20 -17.57 -12.28
C GLU A 46 0.03 -16.94 -13.04
N TYR A 47 -0.78 -16.14 -12.37
CA TYR A 47 -2.07 -15.66 -12.88
C TYR A 47 -2.02 -14.25 -13.51
N GLY A 48 -0.88 -13.56 -13.44
CA GLY A 48 -0.74 -12.17 -13.89
C GLY A 48 -1.38 -11.16 -12.95
N TRP A 49 -1.48 -9.91 -13.38
CA TRP A 49 -2.11 -8.84 -12.60
C TRP A 49 -3.63 -8.87 -12.73
N THR A 50 -4.25 -9.97 -12.33
CA THR A 50 -5.64 -10.30 -12.64
C THR A 50 -6.51 -10.52 -11.39
N GLY A 51 -7.83 -10.52 -11.57
CA GLY A 51 -8.77 -10.98 -10.55
C GLY A 51 -8.50 -12.41 -10.05
N ASP A 52 -7.94 -13.29 -10.89
CA ASP A 52 -7.59 -14.67 -10.51
C ASP A 52 -6.44 -14.70 -9.50
N ALA A 53 -5.44 -13.82 -9.64
CA ALA A 53 -4.39 -13.65 -8.64
C ALA A 53 -4.96 -13.18 -7.29
N ILE A 54 -6.01 -12.35 -7.33
CA ILE A 54 -6.70 -11.89 -6.12
C ILE A 54 -7.46 -13.02 -5.46
N ALA A 55 -8.23 -13.80 -6.24
CA ALA A 55 -8.94 -14.96 -5.73
C ALA A 55 -7.99 -16.00 -5.10
N ALA A 56 -6.86 -16.27 -5.76
CA ALA A 56 -5.82 -17.15 -5.22
C ALA A 56 -5.20 -16.58 -3.93
N GLY A 57 -4.93 -15.27 -3.88
CA GLY A 57 -4.42 -14.58 -2.69
C GLY A 57 -5.39 -14.63 -1.49
N VAL A 58 -6.70 -14.55 -1.72
CA VAL A 58 -7.70 -14.73 -0.65
C VAL A 58 -7.57 -16.12 -0.02
N LEU A 59 -7.47 -17.18 -0.84
CA LEU A 59 -7.30 -18.54 -0.36
C LEU A 59 -5.98 -18.72 0.43
N GLN A 60 -4.90 -18.08 -0.02
CA GLN A 60 -3.59 -18.17 0.63
C GLN A 60 -3.52 -17.35 1.94
N SER A 61 -4.18 -16.19 1.99
CA SER A 61 -4.21 -15.30 3.18
C SER A 61 -5.01 -15.88 4.37
N GLN A 62 -5.63 -17.06 4.20
CA GLN A 62 -6.52 -17.72 5.18
C GLN A 62 -7.72 -16.85 5.60
N CYS A 63 -8.03 -15.81 4.83
CA CYS A 63 -9.24 -15.03 5.00
C CYS A 63 -10.46 -15.81 4.45
N PRO A 64 -11.66 -15.64 5.04
CA PRO A 64 -12.87 -16.24 4.48
C PRO A 64 -13.07 -15.82 3.01
N PRO A 65 -13.57 -16.68 2.11
CA PRO A 65 -13.74 -16.34 0.68
C PRO A 65 -14.57 -15.08 0.41
N LEU A 66 -15.53 -14.77 1.30
CA LEU A 66 -16.35 -13.56 1.24
C LEU A 66 -15.52 -12.26 1.38
N SER A 67 -14.26 -12.35 1.83
CA SER A 67 -13.35 -11.22 1.99
C SER A 67 -12.80 -10.69 0.68
N ILE A 68 -13.04 -11.37 -0.46
CA ILE A 68 -12.66 -10.86 -1.78
C ILE A 68 -13.26 -9.47 -2.07
N GLY A 69 -14.44 -9.19 -1.50
CA GLY A 69 -15.09 -7.88 -1.60
C GLY A 69 -14.35 -6.74 -0.87
N LEU A 70 -13.34 -7.04 -0.04
CA LEU A 70 -12.49 -6.01 0.56
C LEU A 70 -11.53 -5.37 -0.46
N VAL A 71 -11.26 -6.04 -1.58
CA VAL A 71 -10.43 -5.53 -2.68
C VAL A 71 -11.33 -4.95 -3.78
N GLU A 72 -12.03 -3.86 -3.46
CA GLU A 72 -13.06 -3.26 -4.31
C GLU A 72 -12.51 -2.77 -5.66
N GLY A 73 -11.27 -2.25 -5.71
CA GLY A 73 -10.61 -1.80 -6.94
C GLY A 73 -9.99 -2.93 -7.76
N GLY A 74 -10.09 -4.19 -7.30
CA GLY A 74 -9.60 -5.37 -8.00
C GLY A 74 -8.13 -5.26 -8.40
N GLU A 75 -7.85 -5.50 -9.68
CA GLU A 75 -6.51 -5.47 -10.27
C GLU A 75 -5.82 -4.10 -10.10
N SER A 76 -6.61 -3.02 -10.08
CA SER A 76 -6.10 -1.67 -9.88
C SER A 76 -5.56 -1.47 -8.46
N ASP A 77 -6.24 -2.04 -7.46
CA ASP A 77 -5.78 -2.02 -6.08
C ASP A 77 -4.50 -2.84 -5.91
N LEU A 78 -4.34 -3.94 -6.65
CA LEU A 78 -3.14 -4.76 -6.62
C LEU A 78 -1.91 -4.00 -7.13
N VAL A 79 -2.02 -3.32 -8.27
CA VAL A 79 -0.93 -2.47 -8.80
C VAL A 79 -0.63 -1.31 -7.86
N ALA A 80 -1.67 -0.62 -7.36
CA ALA A 80 -1.50 0.49 -6.45
C ALA A 80 -0.84 0.04 -5.13
N TYR A 81 -1.22 -1.12 -4.60
CA TYR A 81 -0.62 -1.70 -3.40
C TYR A 81 0.87 -1.99 -3.59
N PHE A 82 1.26 -2.64 -4.70
CA PHE A 82 2.66 -2.88 -5.00
C PHE A 82 3.48 -1.58 -5.13
N MET A 83 2.93 -0.56 -5.78
CA MET A 83 3.58 0.75 -5.92
C MET A 83 3.81 1.42 -4.56
N ASN A 84 2.83 1.37 -3.65
CA ASN A 84 2.97 1.85 -2.27
C ASN A 84 4.03 1.06 -1.50
N GLN A 85 4.02 -0.28 -1.61
CA GLN A 85 5.01 -1.14 -0.96
C GLN A 85 6.44 -0.79 -1.40
N CYS A 86 6.63 -0.51 -2.69
CA CYS A 86 7.91 -0.07 -3.22
C CYS A 86 8.34 1.30 -2.68
N ASN A 87 7.43 2.28 -2.62
CA ASN A 87 7.72 3.61 -2.09
C ASN A 87 8.05 3.55 -0.59
N HIS A 88 7.30 2.77 0.19
CA HIS A 88 7.58 2.55 1.60
C HIS A 88 8.95 1.90 1.82
N ARG A 89 9.28 0.88 1.02
CA ARG A 89 10.61 0.27 1.06
C ARG A 89 11.69 1.28 0.69
N LEU A 90 11.51 2.04 -0.39
CA LEU A 90 12.48 3.05 -0.83
C LEU A 90 12.74 4.09 0.25
N ASN A 91 11.69 4.62 0.88
CA ASN A 91 11.81 5.59 1.96
C ASN A 91 12.57 5.04 3.18
N ARG A 92 12.38 3.75 3.51
CA ARG A 92 13.13 3.09 4.58
C ARG A 92 14.61 2.95 4.22
N GLU A 93 14.92 2.45 3.04
CA GLU A 93 16.29 2.22 2.56
C GLU A 93 17.07 3.53 2.36
N LEU A 94 16.38 4.65 2.10
CA LEU A 94 16.96 5.98 1.90
C LEU A 94 16.70 6.94 3.07
N SER A 95 16.29 6.41 4.22
CA SER A 95 16.12 7.21 5.44
C SER A 95 17.44 7.87 5.87
N LYS A 96 17.35 8.96 6.66
CA LYS A 96 18.53 9.79 7.01
C LYS A 96 19.66 9.01 7.70
N ASP A 97 19.31 7.96 8.43
CA ASP A 97 20.24 7.11 9.18
C ASP A 97 20.53 5.77 8.47
N SER A 98 20.04 5.62 7.24
CA SER A 98 20.28 4.41 6.43
C SER A 98 21.76 4.24 6.06
N GLN A 99 22.13 2.99 5.78
CA GLN A 99 23.48 2.66 5.31
C GLN A 99 23.80 3.36 3.99
N TRP A 100 22.82 3.49 3.09
CA TRP A 100 22.97 4.21 1.81
C TRP A 100 23.38 5.66 2.02
N VAL A 101 22.58 6.42 2.78
CA VAL A 101 22.83 7.85 2.99
C VAL A 101 24.12 8.07 3.77
N ASN A 102 24.41 7.25 4.77
CA ASN A 102 25.67 7.31 5.52
C ASN A 102 26.88 7.03 4.63
N LYS A 103 26.81 6.03 3.75
CA LYS A 103 27.84 5.73 2.76
C LYS A 103 28.05 6.91 1.80
N TRP A 104 26.99 7.49 1.25
CA TRP A 104 27.10 8.63 0.34
C TRP A 104 27.74 9.86 0.99
N ARG A 105 27.48 10.09 2.29
CA ARG A 105 28.14 11.17 3.06
C ARG A 105 29.61 10.86 3.30
N SER A 106 29.93 9.66 3.78
CA SER A 106 31.30 9.20 4.05
C SER A 106 32.17 9.28 2.80
N ASP A 107 31.67 8.73 1.70
CA ASP A 107 32.40 8.63 0.43
C ASP A 107 32.36 9.93 -0.38
N ARG A 108 31.64 10.95 0.09
CA ARG A 108 31.34 12.19 -0.65
C ARG A 108 30.81 11.91 -2.06
N THR A 109 29.93 10.92 -2.18
CA THR A 109 29.38 10.47 -3.46
C THR A 109 28.68 11.62 -4.19
N PRO A 110 29.00 11.87 -5.47
CA PRO A 110 28.36 12.91 -6.27
C PRO A 110 26.84 12.71 -6.39
N MET A 111 26.08 13.80 -6.42
CA MET A 111 24.61 13.79 -6.51
C MET A 111 24.08 12.89 -7.64
N ALA A 112 24.70 12.94 -8.83
CA ALA A 112 24.29 12.14 -9.97
C ALA A 112 24.35 10.62 -9.69
N GLN A 113 25.40 10.18 -8.99
CA GLN A 113 25.54 8.77 -8.60
C GLN A 113 24.55 8.39 -7.50
N ARG A 114 24.26 9.29 -6.55
CA ARG A 114 23.21 9.05 -5.54
C ARG A 114 21.83 8.87 -6.18
N LEU A 115 21.51 9.69 -7.18
CA LEU A 115 20.28 9.57 -7.96
C LEU A 115 20.21 8.25 -8.71
N GLU A 116 21.30 7.85 -9.36
CA GLU A 116 21.41 6.56 -10.07
C GLU A 116 21.19 5.38 -9.11
N ASP A 117 21.87 5.38 -7.97
CA ASP A 117 21.74 4.34 -6.93
C ASP A 117 20.30 4.25 -6.41
N ALA A 118 19.66 5.38 -6.12
CA ALA A 118 18.28 5.44 -5.63
C ALA A 118 17.26 4.94 -6.67
N ILE A 119 17.41 5.34 -7.93
CA ILE A 119 16.55 4.89 -9.03
C ILE A 119 16.75 3.39 -9.27
N ARG A 120 18.00 2.92 -9.29
CA ARG A 120 18.34 1.49 -9.41
C ARG A 120 17.66 0.69 -8.31
N LEU A 121 17.83 1.10 -7.05
CA LEU A 121 17.23 0.44 -5.89
C LEU A 121 15.70 0.31 -6.03
N ARG A 122 15.01 1.35 -6.53
CA ARG A 122 13.57 1.31 -6.77
C ARG A 122 13.18 0.37 -7.92
N LEU A 123 13.94 0.36 -9.01
CA LEU A 123 13.70 -0.52 -10.16
C LEU A 123 13.98 -2.00 -9.82
N GLU A 124 14.96 -2.28 -8.94
CA GLU A 124 15.26 -3.64 -8.50
C GLU A 124 14.07 -4.34 -7.82
N MET A 125 13.16 -3.57 -7.22
CA MET A 125 11.95 -4.11 -6.59
C MET A 125 10.97 -4.74 -7.61
N THR A 126 11.03 -4.35 -8.89
CA THR A 126 10.17 -4.93 -9.94
C THR A 126 10.77 -6.19 -10.57
N LEU A 127 12.04 -6.53 -10.26
CA LEU A 127 12.75 -7.66 -10.86
C LEU A 127 12.01 -9.01 -10.75
N PRO A 128 11.33 -9.37 -9.64
CA PRO A 128 10.58 -10.62 -9.59
C PRO A 128 9.54 -10.73 -10.71
N PHE A 129 8.80 -9.65 -10.96
CA PHE A 129 7.77 -9.59 -12.01
C PHE A 129 8.35 -9.43 -13.41
N CYS A 130 9.53 -8.82 -13.55
CA CYS A 130 10.26 -8.83 -14.82
C CYS A 130 10.74 -10.24 -15.18
N LYS A 131 11.24 -11.01 -14.20
CA LYS A 131 11.71 -12.40 -14.41
C LYS A 131 10.57 -13.33 -14.83
N SER A 132 9.38 -13.18 -14.23
CA SER A 132 8.19 -13.91 -14.64
C SER A 132 7.51 -13.33 -15.89
N GLN A 133 8.10 -12.30 -16.52
CA GLN A 133 7.53 -11.60 -17.68
C GLN A 133 6.13 -11.01 -17.42
N ARG A 134 5.78 -10.68 -16.17
CA ARG A 134 4.45 -10.14 -15.81
C ARG A 134 4.42 -8.64 -15.58
N TRP A 135 5.59 -7.98 -15.50
CA TRP A 135 5.61 -6.55 -15.15
C TRP A 135 4.94 -5.64 -16.18
N HIS A 136 4.94 -6.03 -17.46
CA HIS A 136 4.31 -5.25 -18.52
C HIS A 136 2.79 -5.10 -18.34
N GLU A 137 2.11 -6.11 -17.81
CA GLU A 137 0.68 -6.09 -17.49
C GLU A 137 0.38 -5.05 -16.39
N GLY A 138 1.15 -5.08 -15.29
CA GLY A 138 1.02 -4.13 -14.19
C GLY A 138 1.28 -2.68 -14.62
N MET A 139 2.25 -2.46 -15.51
CA MET A 139 2.49 -1.14 -16.11
C MET A 139 1.30 -0.67 -16.96
N ALA A 140 0.73 -1.54 -17.78
CA ALA A 140 -0.44 -1.20 -18.60
C ALA A 140 -1.66 -0.85 -17.74
N LEU A 141 -1.90 -1.63 -16.67
CA LEU A 141 -2.96 -1.35 -15.71
C LEU A 141 -2.75 -0.02 -14.97
N GLY A 142 -1.53 0.28 -14.52
CA GLY A 142 -1.22 1.54 -13.85
C GLY A 142 -1.36 2.75 -14.78
N ALA A 143 -1.01 2.61 -16.06
CA ALA A 143 -1.16 3.66 -17.07
C ALA A 143 -2.59 3.84 -17.59
N SER A 144 -3.51 2.92 -17.28
CA SER A 144 -4.89 2.98 -17.75
C SER A 144 -5.66 4.16 -17.13
N GLY A 145 -6.69 4.66 -17.83
CA GLY A 145 -7.30 5.96 -17.54
C GLY A 145 -7.79 6.16 -16.09
N THR A 146 -8.38 5.14 -15.47
CA THR A 146 -8.86 5.22 -14.08
C THR A 146 -7.71 5.20 -13.05
N ASN A 147 -6.57 4.61 -13.42
CA ASN A 147 -5.45 4.35 -12.52
C ASN A 147 -4.32 5.36 -12.66
N ALA A 148 -4.21 5.99 -13.84
CA ALA A 148 -3.10 6.88 -14.20
C ALA A 148 -2.89 8.02 -13.18
N ALA A 149 -3.97 8.60 -12.65
CA ALA A 149 -3.87 9.65 -11.63
C ALA A 149 -3.27 9.13 -10.31
N THR A 150 -3.63 7.93 -9.89
CA THR A 150 -3.07 7.29 -8.68
C THR A 150 -1.60 6.92 -8.91
N THR A 151 -1.28 6.30 -10.05
CA THR A 151 0.09 5.96 -10.41
C THR A 151 0.98 7.20 -10.51
N ALA A 152 0.47 8.31 -11.08
CA ALA A 152 1.21 9.57 -11.15
C ALA A 152 1.54 10.12 -9.76
N ARG A 153 0.61 10.06 -8.80
CA ARG A 153 0.87 10.47 -7.40
C ARG A 153 1.93 9.59 -6.74
N GLN A 154 1.92 8.29 -6.99
CA GLN A 154 2.92 7.36 -6.44
C GLN A 154 4.31 7.60 -7.05
N LEU A 155 4.37 7.98 -8.33
CA LEU A 155 5.63 8.38 -8.96
C LEU A 155 6.15 9.74 -8.42
N ASP A 156 5.25 10.69 -8.15
CA ASP A 156 5.61 11.97 -7.51
C ASP A 156 6.15 11.76 -6.08
N GLU A 157 5.51 10.87 -5.30
CA GLU A 157 6.01 10.46 -3.99
C GLU A 157 7.41 9.82 -4.09
N MET A 158 7.62 8.91 -5.05
CA MET A 158 8.93 8.31 -5.32
C MET A 158 9.99 9.38 -5.60
N VAL A 159 9.69 10.36 -6.46
CA VAL A 159 10.60 11.47 -6.76
C VAL A 159 10.90 12.28 -5.51
N THR A 160 9.88 12.57 -4.69
CA THR A 160 10.03 13.31 -3.44
C THR A 160 10.94 12.58 -2.45
N ILE A 161 10.78 11.26 -2.28
CA ILE A 161 11.63 10.42 -1.44
C ILE A 161 13.09 10.50 -1.91
N ILE A 162 13.31 10.30 -3.21
CA ILE A 162 14.66 10.29 -3.80
C ILE A 162 15.32 11.66 -3.62
N VAL A 163 14.67 12.75 -4.04
CA VAL A 163 15.23 14.11 -3.96
C VAL A 163 15.58 14.45 -2.52
N THR A 164 14.68 14.19 -1.57
CA THR A 164 14.92 14.44 -0.14
C THR A 164 16.17 13.71 0.35
N ALA A 165 16.33 12.43 0.00
CA ALA A 165 17.45 11.62 0.44
C ALA A 165 18.79 12.05 -0.18
N VAL A 166 18.83 12.35 -1.48
CA VAL A 166 20.09 12.67 -2.16
C VAL A 166 20.63 14.06 -1.81
N THR A 167 19.73 14.99 -1.44
CA THR A 167 20.09 16.34 -0.97
C THR A 167 20.44 16.43 0.52
N SER A 168 20.19 15.37 1.28
CA SER A 168 20.52 15.26 2.71
C SER A 168 21.99 14.84 2.96
#